data_AF-A0A8T3PAU9-F1
#
_entry.id   AF-A0A8T3PAU9-F1
#
_cell.length_a   1.000
_cell.length_b   1.000
_cell.length_c   1.000
_cell.angle_alpha   90.00
_cell.angle_beta   90.00
_cell.angle_gamma   90.00
#
_symmetry.space_group_name_H-M   'P 1'
#
loop_
_entity.id
_entity.type
_entity.pdbx_description
1 polymer ?
#
loop_
_entity_poly.entity_id
_entity_poly.type
_entity_poly.pdbx_seq_one_letter_code
_entity_poly.pdbx_strand_id
1 'polypeptide(L)'
;MRTRLQGLWLLRRGRTLGEVAAVVGVHYRTVQRWVAWYRTGGVALIRAHQLGGTGQVPFLTPEHEEAVAAEVQTGRFRTGEEIRAWIAEQFGAQYTLGGIYSLLKRLRCQRKVPRPVHTKTDRAAQEAWKKGASSRRWAKRV
;
A
#
# COMPACT_ATOMS: atom_id res chain seq x y z
N MET A 1 -1.81 1.48 22.69
CA MET A 1 -2.73 0.59 23.42
C MET A 1 -2.26 0.26 24.84
N ARG A 2 -1.05 -0.30 25.00
CA ARG A 2 -0.48 -0.75 26.29
C ARG A 2 -0.57 0.29 27.42
N THR A 3 -0.22 1.54 27.12
CA THR A 3 -0.27 2.69 28.05
C THR A 3 -1.65 2.91 28.67
N ARG A 4 -2.74 2.74 27.90
CA ARG A 4 -4.09 3.02 28.40
C ARG A 4 -4.58 1.95 29.38
N LEU A 5 -4.31 0.68 29.08
CA LEU A 5 -4.64 -0.43 29.96
C LEU A 5 -3.82 -0.38 31.26
N GLN A 6 -2.54 -0.04 31.16
CA GLN A 6 -1.69 0.20 32.33
C GLN A 6 -2.23 1.33 33.21
N GLY A 7 -2.63 2.45 32.60
CA GLY A 7 -3.23 3.57 33.34
C GLY A 7 -4.50 3.17 34.10
N LEU A 8 -5.42 2.44 33.46
CA LEU A 8 -6.62 1.93 34.13
C LEU A 8 -6.33 0.93 35.25
N TRP A 9 -5.32 0.07 35.07
CA TRP A 9 -4.92 -0.87 36.09
C TRP A 9 -4.36 -0.17 37.33
N LEU A 10 -3.59 0.91 37.14
CA LEU A 10 -3.09 1.74 38.24
C LEU A 10 -4.24 2.42 38.99
N LEU A 11 -5.26 2.93 38.27
CA LEU A 11 -6.48 3.46 38.89
C LEU A 11 -7.23 2.39 39.68
N ARG A 12 -7.33 1.17 39.16
CA ARG A 12 -7.93 0.03 39.89
C ARG A 12 -7.17 -0.32 41.17
N ARG A 13 -5.86 -0.04 41.22
CA ARG A 13 -5.03 -0.18 42.41
C ARG A 13 -5.11 1.01 43.39
N GLY A 14 -6.01 1.97 43.14
CA GLY A 14 -6.25 3.10 44.03
C GLY A 14 -5.37 4.33 43.77
N ARG A 15 -4.56 4.34 42.70
CA ARG A 15 -3.83 5.55 42.31
C ARG A 15 -4.79 6.63 41.84
N THR A 16 -4.45 7.88 42.11
CA THR A 16 -5.18 9.04 41.63
C THR A 16 -4.93 9.29 40.13
N LEU A 17 -5.82 10.02 39.47
CA LEU A 17 -5.66 10.41 38.07
C LEU A 17 -4.35 11.17 37.80
N GLY A 18 -3.91 12.00 38.75
CA GLY A 18 -2.66 12.77 38.64
C GLY A 18 -1.42 11.87 38.70
N GLU A 19 -1.36 10.95 39.66
CA GLU A 19 -0.26 9.98 39.76
C GLU A 19 -0.18 9.10 38.52
N VAL A 20 -1.33 8.64 38.02
CA VAL A 20 -1.38 7.83 36.80
C VAL A 20 -0.87 8.63 35.61
N ALA A 21 -1.32 9.87 35.43
CA ALA A 21 -0.86 10.75 34.37
C ALA A 21 0.68 10.91 34.36
N ALA A 22 1.27 11.12 35.54
CA ALA A 22 2.72 11.20 35.71
C ALA A 22 3.42 9.87 35.35
N VAL A 23 2.91 8.74 35.84
CA VAL A 23 3.51 7.41 35.62
C VAL A 23 3.47 6.98 34.15
N VAL A 24 2.36 7.24 33.43
CA VAL A 24 2.23 6.87 32.01
C VAL A 24 2.69 7.96 31.03
N GLY A 25 3.15 9.11 31.53
CA GLY A 25 3.69 10.19 30.72
C GLY A 25 2.65 10.86 29.81
N VAL A 26 1.43 11.05 30.30
CA VAL A 26 0.34 11.70 29.55
C VAL A 26 -0.31 12.81 30.36
N HIS A 27 -0.99 13.73 29.70
CA HIS A 27 -1.73 14.79 30.38
C HIS A 27 -2.91 14.22 31.19
N TYR A 28 -3.24 14.86 32.33
CA TYR A 28 -4.36 14.48 33.22
C TYR A 28 -5.68 14.22 32.46
N ARG A 29 -6.05 15.15 31.57
CA ARG A 29 -7.29 15.06 30.75
C ARG A 29 -7.30 13.82 29.84
N THR A 30 -6.14 13.32 29.44
CA THR A 30 -6.02 12.09 28.65
C THR A 30 -6.42 10.87 29.47
N VAL A 31 -5.96 10.78 30.72
CA VAL A 31 -6.36 9.72 31.65
C VAL A 31 -7.85 9.81 31.98
N GLN A 32 -8.35 11.02 32.23
CA GLN A 32 -9.79 11.27 32.46
C GLN A 32 -10.64 10.78 31.27
N ARG A 33 -10.21 11.02 30.04
CA ARG A 33 -10.87 10.52 28.83
C ARG A 33 -10.88 9.00 28.75
N TRP A 34 -9.78 8.33 29.13
CA TRP A 34 -9.74 6.87 29.19
C TRP A 34 -10.73 6.31 30.20
N VAL A 35 -10.89 6.96 31.36
CA VAL A 35 -11.88 6.57 32.36
C VAL A 35 -13.30 6.74 31.82
N ALA A 36 -13.60 7.84 31.13
CA ALA A 36 -14.90 8.03 30.50
C ALA A 36 -15.21 6.91 29.49
N TRP A 37 -14.27 6.60 28.61
CA TRP A 37 -14.39 5.49 27.66
C TRP A 37 -14.63 4.15 28.33
N TYR A 38 -13.87 3.86 29.39
CA TYR A 38 -14.04 2.64 30.17
C TYR A 38 -15.43 2.55 30.80
N ARG A 39 -15.95 3.65 31.35
CA ARG A 39 -17.28 3.68 31.98
C ARG A 39 -18.41 3.48 30.96
N THR A 40 -18.25 3.99 29.74
CA THR A 40 -19.28 3.88 28.70
C THR A 40 -19.32 2.51 28.04
N GLY A 41 -18.17 1.91 27.73
CA GLY A 41 -18.12 0.67 26.94
C GLY A 41 -17.00 -0.28 27.32
N GLY A 42 -16.48 -0.16 28.54
CA GLY A 42 -15.49 -1.06 29.10
C GLY A 42 -14.18 -1.11 28.32
N VAL A 43 -13.54 -2.28 28.37
CA VAL A 43 -12.28 -2.52 27.66
C VAL A 43 -12.49 -2.50 26.14
N ALA A 44 -13.66 -2.93 25.65
CA ALA A 44 -13.97 -2.95 24.22
C ALA A 44 -13.86 -1.55 23.60
N LEU A 45 -14.43 -0.53 24.24
CA LEU A 45 -14.36 0.85 23.74
C LEU A 45 -12.94 1.41 23.76
N ILE A 46 -12.13 1.03 24.75
CA ILE A 46 -10.71 1.43 24.80
C ILE A 46 -9.88 0.77 23.70
N ARG A 47 -10.22 -0.47 23.33
CA ARG A 47 -9.61 -1.17 22.17
C ARG A 47 -10.03 -0.53 20.85
N ALA A 48 -11.30 -0.15 20.73
CA ALA A 48 -11.87 0.43 19.52
C ALA A 48 -11.29 1.80 19.18
N HIS A 49 -10.96 2.62 20.19
CA HIS A 49 -10.31 3.91 19.99
C HIS A 49 -8.83 3.77 19.56
N GLN A 50 -8.54 3.25 18.38
CA GLN A 50 -7.19 3.32 17.82
C GLN A 50 -6.78 4.80 17.62
N LEU A 51 -5.49 5.12 17.87
CA LEU A 51 -4.97 6.42 17.44
C LEU A 51 -4.89 6.38 15.91
N GLY A 52 -5.70 7.20 15.27
CA GLY A 52 -5.94 7.16 13.83
C GLY A 52 -7.43 7.19 13.64
N GLY A 53 -7.98 8.38 13.39
CA GLY A 53 -9.38 8.50 13.00
C GLY A 53 -9.66 7.69 11.73
N THR A 54 -10.92 7.60 11.34
CA THR A 54 -11.27 7.18 9.98
C THR A 54 -10.44 8.03 9.03
N GLY A 55 -9.62 7.38 8.20
CA GLY A 55 -8.80 8.08 7.21
C GLY A 55 -9.69 8.90 6.27
N GLN A 56 -9.07 9.67 5.38
CA GLN A 56 -9.80 10.34 4.31
C GLN A 56 -10.67 9.32 3.56
N VAL A 57 -11.91 9.71 3.25
CA VAL A 57 -12.81 8.89 2.45
C VAL A 57 -12.11 8.58 1.13
N PRO A 58 -12.02 7.31 0.70
CA PRO A 58 -11.41 6.97 -0.58
C PRO A 58 -12.11 7.71 -1.73
N PHE A 59 -11.34 8.19 -2.72
CA PHE A 59 -11.92 8.84 -3.90
C PHE A 59 -12.71 7.88 -4.80
N LEU A 60 -12.44 6.57 -4.69
CA LEU A 60 -13.11 5.52 -5.45
C LEU A 60 -13.83 4.56 -4.51
N THR A 61 -15.00 4.09 -4.93
CA THR A 61 -15.69 2.98 -4.27
C THR A 61 -14.97 1.67 -4.57
N PRO A 62 -15.19 0.61 -3.79
CA PRO A 62 -14.62 -0.72 -4.06
C PRO A 62 -14.91 -1.21 -5.49
N GLU A 63 -16.12 -0.95 -6.00
CA GLU A 63 -16.54 -1.37 -7.34
C GLU A 63 -15.76 -0.62 -8.43
N HIS A 64 -15.50 0.67 -8.23
CA HIS A 64 -14.66 1.45 -9.15
C HIS A 64 -13.20 1.01 -9.10
N GLU A 65 -12.69 0.63 -7.91
CA GLU A 65 -11.35 0.08 -7.77
C GLU A 65 -11.17 -1.22 -8.57
N GLU A 66 -12.17 -2.11 -8.56
CA GLU A 66 -12.18 -3.33 -9.36
C GLU A 66 -12.22 -3.03 -10.87
N ALA A 67 -13.04 -2.08 -11.30
CA ALA A 67 -13.10 -1.64 -12.69
C ALA A 67 -11.75 -1.07 -13.18
N VAL A 68 -11.08 -0.27 -12.35
CA VAL A 68 -9.73 0.24 -12.62
C VAL A 68 -8.73 -0.91 -12.74
N ALA A 69 -8.77 -1.87 -11.82
CA ALA A 69 -7.85 -3.01 -11.84
C ALA A 69 -8.04 -3.85 -13.12
N ALA A 70 -9.28 -4.07 -13.55
CA ALA A 70 -9.61 -4.79 -14.78
C ALA A 70 -9.10 -4.04 -16.03
N GLU A 71 -9.39 -2.74 -16.13
CA GLU A 71 -8.97 -1.95 -17.31
C GLU A 71 -7.44 -1.84 -17.38
N VAL A 72 -6.74 -1.69 -16.25
CA VAL A 72 -5.27 -1.67 -16.21
C VAL A 72 -4.68 -3.02 -16.66
N GLN A 73 -5.32 -4.14 -16.33
CA GLN A 73 -4.87 -5.48 -16.74
C GLN A 73 -4.95 -5.71 -18.24
N THR A 74 -5.85 -5.03 -18.97
CA THR A 74 -5.88 -5.10 -20.44
C THR A 74 -4.57 -4.64 -21.09
N GLY A 75 -3.76 -3.86 -20.36
CA GLY A 75 -2.50 -3.31 -20.87
C GLY A 75 -2.68 -2.17 -21.87
N ARG A 76 -3.90 -1.59 -21.94
CA ARG A 76 -4.24 -0.43 -22.76
C ARG A 76 -3.37 0.78 -22.43
N PHE A 77 -3.11 1.02 -21.16
CA PHE A 77 -2.37 2.20 -20.69
C PHE A 77 -0.85 2.00 -20.79
N ARG A 78 -0.15 3.03 -21.27
CA ARG A 78 1.30 3.11 -21.34
C ARG A 78 1.90 3.85 -20.13
N THR A 79 1.17 4.82 -19.58
CA THR A 79 1.66 5.68 -18.50
C THR A 79 0.64 5.81 -17.37
N GLY A 80 1.12 6.14 -16.15
CA GLY A 80 0.23 6.46 -15.03
C GLY A 80 -0.61 7.71 -15.26
N GLU A 81 -0.18 8.59 -16.15
CA GLU A 81 -0.89 9.81 -16.53
C GLU A 81 -2.15 9.50 -17.34
N GLU A 82 -2.08 8.53 -18.25
CA GLU A 82 -3.25 8.04 -18.99
C GLU A 82 -4.28 7.41 -18.05
N ILE A 83 -3.82 6.65 -17.05
CA ILE A 83 -4.68 6.07 -16.01
C ILE A 83 -5.35 7.20 -15.21
N ARG A 84 -4.60 8.23 -14.84
CA ARG A 84 -5.13 9.40 -14.12
C ARG A 84 -6.25 10.09 -14.90
N ALA A 85 -6.01 10.37 -16.17
CA ALA A 85 -6.98 11.03 -17.05
C ALA A 85 -8.24 10.16 -17.22
N TRP A 86 -8.07 8.86 -17.45
CA TRP A 86 -9.17 7.93 -17.60
C TRP A 86 -10.02 7.81 -16.32
N ILE A 87 -9.40 7.73 -15.13
CA ILE A 87 -10.11 7.71 -13.85
C ILE A 87 -10.89 9.02 -13.63
N ALA A 88 -10.30 10.16 -13.98
CA ALA A 88 -10.97 11.45 -13.89
C ALA A 88 -12.18 11.53 -14.84
N GLU A 89 -12.07 10.99 -16.05
CA GLU A 89 -13.15 10.95 -17.04
C GLU A 89 -14.29 10.00 -16.64
N GLN A 90 -13.96 8.79 -16.18
CA GLN A 90 -14.97 7.76 -15.89
C GLN A 90 -15.66 7.95 -14.54
N PHE A 91 -14.92 8.40 -13.52
CA PHE A 91 -15.40 8.42 -12.13
C PHE A 91 -15.36 9.81 -11.49
N GLY A 92 -14.87 10.84 -12.18
CA GLY A 92 -14.74 12.20 -11.65
C GLY A 92 -13.66 12.34 -10.55
N ALA A 93 -12.91 11.27 -10.26
CA ALA A 93 -11.96 11.22 -9.16
C ALA A 93 -10.61 11.85 -9.54
N GLN A 94 -10.28 12.97 -8.88
CA GLN A 94 -9.05 13.72 -9.14
C GLN A 94 -7.89 13.20 -8.29
N TYR A 95 -7.03 12.37 -8.90
CA TYR A 95 -5.81 11.88 -8.25
C TYR A 95 -4.58 12.71 -8.62
N THR A 96 -3.63 12.83 -7.70
CA THR A 96 -2.25 13.19 -8.06
C THR A 96 -1.57 11.98 -8.71
N LEU A 97 -0.50 12.21 -9.47
CA LEU A 97 0.26 11.11 -10.09
C LEU A 97 0.84 10.14 -9.04
N GLY A 98 1.33 10.66 -7.91
CA GLY A 98 1.75 9.81 -6.77
C GLY A 98 0.59 9.04 -6.12
N GLY A 99 -0.61 9.64 -6.10
CA GLY A 99 -1.84 8.97 -5.69
C GLY A 99 -2.21 7.81 -6.61
N ILE A 100 -2.05 7.95 -7.93
CA ILE A 100 -2.25 6.85 -8.88
C ILE A 100 -1.29 5.70 -8.63
N TYR A 101 0.01 5.96 -8.45
CA TYR A 101 0.96 4.87 -8.15
C TYR A 101 0.65 4.18 -6.81
N SER A 102 0.19 4.94 -5.82
CA SER A 102 -0.26 4.39 -4.54
C SER A 102 -1.51 3.52 -4.70
N LEU A 103 -2.47 3.96 -5.51
CA LEU A 103 -3.67 3.21 -5.88
C LEU A 103 -3.30 1.90 -6.59
N LEU A 104 -2.48 1.96 -7.64
CA LEU A 104 -2.04 0.79 -8.39
C LEU A 104 -1.31 -0.23 -7.50
N LYS A 105 -0.48 0.24 -6.56
CA LYS A 105 0.16 -0.62 -5.56
C LYS A 105 -0.86 -1.29 -4.64
N ARG A 106 -1.90 -0.57 -4.21
CA ARG A 106 -3.00 -1.12 -3.39
C ARG A 106 -3.81 -2.17 -4.17
N LEU A 107 -4.08 -1.93 -5.44
CA LEU A 107 -4.77 -2.87 -6.36
C LEU A 107 -3.87 -4.02 -6.85
N ARG A 108 -2.61 -4.08 -6.39
CA ARG A 108 -1.61 -5.08 -6.79
C ARG A 108 -1.30 -5.12 -8.29
N CYS A 109 -1.62 -4.05 -9.03
CA CYS A 109 -1.26 -3.90 -10.44
C CYS A 109 0.27 -3.81 -10.59
N GLN A 110 0.84 -4.61 -11.49
CA GLN A 110 2.28 -4.62 -11.76
C GLN A 110 2.63 -3.71 -12.93
N ARG A 111 3.83 -3.12 -12.90
CA ARG A 111 4.35 -2.36 -14.03
C ARG A 111 4.58 -3.29 -15.21
N LYS A 112 4.22 -2.84 -16.42
CA LYS A 112 4.60 -3.51 -17.65
C LYS A 112 6.13 -3.57 -17.74
N VAL A 113 6.68 -4.78 -17.72
CA VAL A 113 8.12 -5.02 -17.87
C VAL A 113 8.40 -5.68 -19.22
N PRO A 114 9.53 -5.36 -19.87
CA PRO A 114 9.96 -6.07 -21.07
C PRO A 114 10.04 -7.57 -20.79
N ARG A 115 9.51 -8.38 -21.70
CA ARG A 115 9.65 -9.83 -21.59
C ARG A 115 11.13 -10.19 -21.81
N PRO A 116 11.80 -10.90 -20.89
CA PRO A 116 13.23 -11.21 -21.03
C PRO A 116 13.56 -12.07 -22.25
N VAL A 117 12.61 -12.89 -22.71
CA VAL A 117 12.78 -13.81 -23.84
C VAL A 117 11.66 -13.60 -24.84
N HIS A 118 12.02 -13.43 -26.10
CA HIS A 118 11.05 -13.30 -27.18
C HIS A 118 10.42 -14.66 -27.48
N THR A 119 9.12 -14.71 -27.79
CA THR A 119 8.36 -15.96 -27.98
C THR A 119 8.87 -16.82 -29.13
N LYS A 120 9.54 -16.22 -30.11
CA LYS A 120 10.18 -16.90 -31.25
C LYS A 120 11.62 -17.32 -31.00
N THR A 121 12.14 -17.14 -29.78
CA THR A 121 13.53 -17.51 -29.45
C THR A 121 13.63 -19.02 -29.29
N ASP A 122 14.25 -19.67 -30.28
CA ASP A 122 14.70 -21.06 -30.17
C ASP A 122 16.05 -21.11 -29.43
N ARG A 123 16.04 -21.64 -28.21
CA ARG A 123 17.24 -21.83 -27.39
C ARG A 123 18.23 -22.80 -28.05
N ALA A 124 17.77 -23.81 -28.79
CA ALA A 124 18.65 -24.76 -29.45
C ALA A 124 19.40 -24.09 -30.61
N ALA A 125 18.72 -23.26 -31.40
CA ALA A 125 19.37 -22.46 -32.45
C ALA A 125 20.40 -21.47 -31.90
N GLN A 126 20.14 -20.86 -30.73
CA GLN A 126 21.10 -19.96 -30.08
C GLN A 126 22.35 -20.69 -29.58
N GLU A 127 22.19 -21.86 -28.96
CA GLU A 127 23.31 -22.66 -28.49
C GLU A 127 24.13 -23.26 -29.64
N ALA A 128 23.47 -23.65 -30.75
CA ALA A 128 24.17 -24.07 -31.96
C ALA A 128 24.98 -22.94 -32.60
N TRP A 129 24.43 -21.72 -32.66
CA TRP A 129 25.15 -20.55 -33.15
C TRP A 129 26.37 -20.21 -32.27
N LYS A 130 26.22 -20.24 -30.94
CA LYS A 130 27.34 -20.01 -30.00
C LYS A 130 28.48 -21.03 -30.19
N LYS A 131 28.15 -22.29 -30.49
CA LYS A 131 29.15 -23.35 -30.70
C LYS A 131 29.82 -23.30 -32.09
N GLY A 132 29.20 -22.65 -33.09
CA GLY A 132 29.68 -22.62 -34.47
C GLY A 132 30.39 -21.34 -34.91
N ALA A 133 30.40 -20.28 -34.10
CA ALA A 133 30.83 -18.95 -34.54
C ALA A 133 32.30 -18.62 -34.19
N SER A 134 33.28 -19.25 -34.86
CA SER A 134 34.63 -18.64 -35.01
C SER A 134 35.54 -19.22 -36.11
N SER A 135 35.06 -20.02 -37.07
CA SER A 135 35.96 -20.60 -38.10
C SER A 135 36.08 -19.82 -39.41
N ARG A 136 35.63 -18.56 -39.50
CA ARG A 136 35.90 -17.73 -40.68
C ARG A 136 37.33 -17.18 -40.63
N ARG A 137 38.30 -18.00 -41.04
CA ARG A 137 39.65 -17.52 -41.43
C ARG A 137 39.47 -16.61 -42.64
N TRP A 138 39.80 -15.33 -42.49
CA TRP A 138 39.86 -14.37 -43.60
C TRP A 138 40.94 -14.84 -44.58
N ALA A 139 40.55 -15.41 -45.71
CA ALA A 139 41.46 -15.67 -46.81
C ALA A 139 41.79 -14.34 -47.49
N LYS A 140 43.05 -13.90 -47.39
CA LYS A 140 43.56 -12.75 -48.16
C LYS A 140 43.50 -13.10 -49.65
N ARG A 141 42.81 -12.25 -50.41
CA ARG A 141 42.72 -12.34 -51.87
C ARG A 141 44.02 -11.78 -52.46
N VAL A 142 44.61 -12.53 -53.39
CA VAL A 142 45.87 -12.24 -54.13
C VAL A 142 45.73 -10.94 -54.93
#